data_AF-W7IFK2-F1
#
_entry.id   AF-W7IFK2-F1
#
_cell.length_a   1.000
_cell.length_b   1.000
_cell.length_c   1.000
_cell.angle_alpha   90.00
_cell.angle_beta   90.00
_cell.angle_gamma   90.00
#
_symmetry.space_group_name_H-M   'P 1'
#
loop_
_entity.id
_entity.type
_entity.pdbx_description
1 polymer ?
#
loop_
_entity_poly.entity_id
_entity_poly.type
_entity_poly.pdbx_seq_one_letter_code
_entity_poly.pdbx_strand_id
1 'polypeptide(L)' 'MANPTVTNPQTGGYLTVHPSTPSRPLSSTVNLGPGQTVPNLTLVGGDRQTFHNGSGGSLDLVVDVFGYFIN' A
#
# COMPACT_ATOMS: atom_id res chain seq x y z
N MET A 1 -4.47 -11.20 -2.75
CA MET A 1 -4.55 -10.74 -1.34
C MET A 1 -3.15 -10.42 -0.86
N ALA A 2 -2.94 -9.26 -0.25
CA ALA A 2 -1.65 -8.87 0.32
C ALA A 2 -1.84 -8.06 1.62
N ASN A 3 -0.86 -8.12 2.52
CA ASN A 3 -0.78 -7.23 3.69
C ASN A 3 0.43 -6.31 3.52
N PRO A 4 0.28 -5.13 2.89
CA PRO A 4 1.29 -4.09 2.97
C PRO A 4 1.48 -3.64 4.42
N THR A 5 2.74 -3.54 4.82
CA THR A 5 3.16 -2.92 6.07
C THR A 5 4.09 -1.76 5.73
N VAL A 6 3.66 -0.54 6.04
CA VAL A 6 4.52 0.64 5.98
C VAL A 6 5.30 0.72 7.28
N THR A 7 6.61 0.96 7.22
CA THR A 7 7.43 1.21 8.39
C THR A 7 8.41 2.35 8.15
N ASN A 8 8.84 2.99 9.24
CA ASN A 8 9.81 4.08 9.24
C ASN A 8 9.52 5.22 8.21
N PRO A 9 8.28 5.71 8.07
CA PRO A 9 8.01 6.85 7.20
C PRO A 9 8.64 8.13 7.77
N GLN A 10 9.24 8.94 6.91
CA GLN A 10 9.88 10.20 7.30
C GLN A 10 8.87 11.30 7.61
N THR A 11 7.73 11.33 6.91
CA THR A 11 6.68 12.33 7.08
C THR A 11 5.30 11.67 7.15
N GLY A 12 4.28 12.42 7.58
CA GLY A 12 2.89 11.97 7.45
C GLY A 12 2.46 11.83 5.99
N GLY A 13 1.44 11.01 5.74
CA GLY A 13 0.87 10.81 4.41
C GLY A 13 -0.04 9.57 4.33
N TYR A 14 -0.03 8.92 3.18
CA TYR A 14 -0.81 7.71 2.94
C TYR A 14 -0.14 6.80 1.90
N LEU A 15 -0.50 5.52 1.94
CA LEU A 15 -0.22 4.55 0.88
C LEU A 15 -1.52 4.25 0.14
N THR A 16 -1.49 4.26 -1.19
CA THR A 16 -2.56 3.73 -2.04
C THR A 16 -2.09 2.45 -2.71
N VAL A 17 -2.84 1.36 -2.53
CA VAL A 17 -2.63 0.09 -3.22
C VAL A 17 -3.79 -0.15 -4.17
N HIS A 18 -3.49 -0.42 -5.44
CA HIS A 18 -4.50 -0.59 -6.48
C HIS A 18 -4.03 -1.55 -7.57
N PRO A 19 -4.94 -2.09 -8.40
CA PRO A 19 -4.56 -2.88 -9.56
C PRO A 19 -3.68 -2.04 -10.49
N SER A 20 -2.80 -2.67 -11.26
CA SER A 20 -1.94 -1.99 -12.22
C SER A 20 -2.73 -1.47 -13.43
N THR A 21 -3.62 -0.50 -13.19
CA THR A 21 -4.42 0.23 -14.18
C THR A 21 -3.79 1.60 -14.46
N PRO A 22 -4.10 2.23 -15.60
CA PRO A 22 -3.55 3.55 -15.96
C PRO A 22 -3.92 4.66 -14.97
N SER A 23 -5.08 4.56 -14.32
CA SER A 23 -5.53 5.54 -13.33
C SER A 23 -5.35 5.00 -11.90
N ARG A 24 -4.82 5.86 -11.03
CA ARG A 24 -4.75 5.63 -9.59
C ARG A 24 -6.04 6.12 -8.92
N PRO A 25 -6.66 5.36 -7.99
CA PRO A 25 -7.72 5.86 -7.15
C PRO A 25 -7.30 7.08 -6.31
N LEU A 26 -8.26 7.91 -5.92
CA LEU A 26 -8.03 9.01 -4.97
C LEU A 26 -8.02 8.55 -3.51
N SER A 27 -8.46 7.32 -3.24
CA SER A 27 -8.53 6.76 -1.89
C SER A 27 -7.18 6.29 -1.38
N SER A 28 -6.98 6.42 -0.06
CA SER A 28 -5.88 5.75 0.65
C SER A 28 -6.26 4.31 1.02
N THR A 29 -5.24 3.45 1.11
CA THR A 29 -5.34 2.12 1.70
C THR A 29 -4.95 2.17 3.18
N VAL A 30 -3.92 2.94 3.53
CA VAL A 30 -3.52 3.20 4.92
C VAL A 30 -2.97 4.60 5.06
N ASN A 31 -3.30 5.26 6.17
CA ASN A 31 -2.74 6.56 6.54
C ASN A 31 -1.59 6.33 7.52
N LEU A 32 -0.55 7.15 7.42
CA LEU A 32 0.70 6.97 8.16
C LEU A 32 1.21 8.29 8.73
N GLY A 33 1.83 8.22 9.90
CA GLY A 33 2.57 9.30 10.56
C GLY A 33 4.05 8.96 10.74
N PRO A 34 4.93 9.95 10.96
CA PRO A 34 6.37 9.75 11.05
C PRO A 34 6.77 8.66 12.06
N GLY A 35 7.71 7.79 11.67
CA GLY A 35 8.25 6.73 12.54
C GLY A 35 7.28 5.58 12.88
N GLN A 36 6.07 5.58 12.35
CA GLN A 36 5.09 4.53 12.62
C GLN A 36 5.38 3.24 11.83
N THR A 37 4.90 2.13 12.36
CA THR A 37 4.74 0.86 11.63
C THR A 37 3.26 0.52 11.58
N VAL A 38 2.68 0.50 10.38
CA VAL A 38 1.23 0.31 10.19
C VAL A 38 0.97 -0.78 9.15
N PRO A 39 0.47 -1.96 9.55
CA PRO A 39 -0.01 -2.98 8.62
C PRO A 39 -1.43 -2.69 8.17
N ASN A 40 -1.80 -3.10 6.95
CA ASN A 40 -3.19 -3.09 6.51
C ASN A 40 -3.47 -4.23 5.50
N LEU A 41 -4.26 -5.23 5.92
CA LEU A 41 -4.67 -6.30 5.03
C LEU A 41 -5.56 -5.73 3.91
N THR A 42 -5.18 -5.98 2.66
CA THR A 42 -5.91 -5.50 1.49
C THR A 42 -6.18 -6.60 0.48
N LEU A 43 -7.36 -6.52 -0.14
CA LEU A 43 -7.74 -7.33 -1.27
C LEU A 43 -7.79 -6.44 -2.51
N VAL A 44 -6.76 -6.54 -3.33
CA VAL A 44 -6.67 -5.85 -4.61
C VAL A 44 -6.78 -6.88 -5.72
N GLY A 45 -7.69 -6.64 -6.66
CA GLY A 45 -7.89 -7.48 -7.83
C GLY A 45 -6.83 -7.25 -8.91
N GLY A 46 -6.83 -8.11 -9.93
CA GLY A 46 -5.85 -8.06 -11.02
C GLY A 46 -4.53 -8.75 -10.68
N ASP A 47 -3.80 -9.14 -11.71
CA ASP A 47 -2.55 -9.91 -11.67
C ASP A 47 -1.36 -9.12 -11.13
N ARG A 48 -1.39 -7.79 -11.27
CA ARG A 48 -0.39 -6.86 -10.77
C ARG A 48 -0.98 -5.79 -9.86
N GLN A 49 -0.25 -5.51 -8.79
CA GLN A 49 -0.56 -4.44 -7.85
C GLN A 49 0.47 -3.32 -7.96
N THR A 50 0.00 -2.09 -7.83
CA THR A 50 0.82 -0.88 -7.75
C THR A 50 0.70 -0.27 -6.36
N PHE A 51 1.83 0.15 -5.81
CA PHE A 51 1.94 0.81 -4.52
C PHE A 51 2.38 2.26 -4.73
N HIS A 52 1.57 3.20 -4.26
CA HIS A 52 1.88 4.62 -4.35
C HIS A 52 2.07 5.23 -2.96
N ASN A 53 3.27 5.75 -2.69
CA ASN A 53 3.56 6.58 -1.54
C ASN A 53 3.09 8.02 -1.81
N GLY A 54 2.03 8.44 -1.11
CA GLY A 54 1.48 9.79 -1.16
C GLY A 54 2.04 10.74 -0.08
N SER A 55 3.12 10.37 0.60
CA SER A 55 3.83 11.24 1.55
C SER A 55 4.90 12.08 0.86
N GLY A 56 5.31 13.19 1.51
CA GLY A 56 6.40 14.04 1.06
C GLY A 56 7.81 13.51 1.37
N GLY A 57 7.92 12.34 2.01
CA GLY A 57 9.18 11.71 2.42
C GLY A 57 9.27 10.26 2.00
N SER A 58 10.41 9.62 2.27
CA SER A 58 10.56 8.18 2.06
C SER A 58 9.88 7.36 3.16
N LEU A 59 9.59 6.11 2.83
CA LEU A 59 9.11 5.08 3.76
C LEU A 59 9.68 3.73 3.35
N ASP A 60 9.70 2.78 4.27
CA ASP A 60 9.99 1.39 3.98
C ASP A 60 8.67 0.63 3.81
N LEU A 61 8.60 -0.26 2.81
CA LEU A 61 7.41 -1.05 2.52
C LEU A 61 7.75 -2.53 2.51
N VAL A 62 7.06 -3.29 3.36
CA VAL A 62 7.08 -4.75 3.38
C VAL A 62 5.74 -5.25 2.84
N VAL A 63 5.76 -6.27 1.98
CA VAL A 63 4.54 -6.82 1.37
C VAL A 63 4.50 -8.32 1.57
N ASP A 64 3.56 -8.78 2.39
CA ASP A 64 3.23 -10.21 2.52
C ASP A 64 2.13 -10.57 1.54
N VAL A 65 2.33 -11.63 0.73
CA VAL A 65 1.36 -12.11 -0.27
C VAL A 65 0.74 -13.42 0.21
N PHE A 66 -0.56 -13.40 0.50
CA PHE A 66 -1.28 -14.55 1.07
C PHE A 66 -1.94 -15.47 0.02
N GLY A 67 -2.12 -15.00 -1.21
CA GLY A 67 -2.69 -15.80 -2.29
C GLY A 67 -3.36 -15.00 -3.39
N TYR A 68 -3.55 -15.66 -4.53
CA TYR A 68 -4.23 -15.13 -5.71
C TYR A 68 -5.49 -15.97 -5.96
N PHE A 69 -6.65 -15.32 -6.08
CA PHE A 69 -7.89 -16.01 -6.41
C PHE A 69 -8.00 -16.10 -7.93
N ILE A 70 -7.93 -17.33 -8.44
CA ILE A 70 -8.27 -17.66 -9.83
C ILE A 70 -9.71 -18.17 -9.83
N ASN A 71 -10.52 -17.66 -10.75
CA ASN A 71 -11.85 -18.19 -11.04
C ASN A 71 -11.74 -19.00 -12.33
#